data_AF-A0A1V4PE21-F1
#
_entry.id   AF-A0A1V4PE21-F1
#
_cell.length_a   1.000
_cell.length_b   1.000
_cell.length_c   1.000
_cell.angle_alpha   90.00
_cell.angle_beta   90.00
_cell.angle_gamma   90.00
#
_symmetry.space_group_name_H-M   'P 1'
#
loop_
_entity.id
_entity.type
_entity.pdbx_description
1 polymer ?
#
loop_
_entity_poly.entity_id
_entity_poly.type
_entity_poly.pdbx_seq_one_letter_code
_entity_poly.pdbx_strand_id
1 'polypeptide(L)' 'TTPGSRLLFPELSKPTATVQASGVPASHTAGLTMPRRKTTRAQDRTRRVQRERELNEAP' A
#
# COMPACT_ATOMS: atom_id res chain seq x y z
N THR A 1 -32.91 -14.13 8.44
CA THR A 1 -33.81 -13.67 9.53
C THR A 1 -34.91 -12.83 8.93
N THR A 2 -36.16 -13.00 9.36
CA THR A 2 -37.33 -12.29 8.81
C THR A 2 -37.92 -11.40 9.90
N PRO A 3 -38.16 -10.11 9.66
CA PRO A 3 -38.69 -9.21 10.68
C PRO A 3 -40.16 -9.49 10.97
N GLY A 4 -40.55 -9.40 12.25
CA GLY A 4 -41.95 -9.60 12.68
C GLY A 4 -42.93 -8.56 12.12
N SER A 5 -42.44 -7.39 11.72
CA SER A 5 -43.22 -6.32 11.07
C SER A 5 -43.65 -6.65 9.63
N ARG A 6 -43.26 -7.80 9.08
CA ARG A 6 -43.57 -8.21 7.71
C ARG A 6 -45.06 -8.20 7.37
N LEU A 7 -45.92 -8.48 8.34
CA LEU A 7 -47.38 -8.44 8.14
C LEU A 7 -47.92 -7.02 7.96
N LEU A 8 -47.29 -6.04 8.61
CA LEU A 8 -47.71 -4.64 8.56
C LEU A 8 -47.10 -3.92 7.35
N PHE A 9 -45.88 -4.30 6.97
CA PHE A 9 -45.13 -3.64 5.90
C PHE A 9 -44.47 -4.67 4.96
N PRO A 10 -45.26 -5.40 4.15
CA PRO A 10 -44.76 -6.46 3.28
C PRO A 10 -43.81 -5.94 2.20
N GLU A 11 -44.10 -4.76 1.66
CA GLU A 11 -43.27 -4.09 0.65
C GLU A 11 -41.89 -3.69 1.18
N LEU A 12 -41.81 -3.18 2.41
CA LEU A 12 -40.56 -2.78 3.06
C LEU A 12 -39.77 -3.97 3.60
N SER A 13 -40.43 -5.11 3.82
CA SER A 13 -39.82 -6.34 4.34
C SER A 13 -39.35 -7.30 3.23
N LYS A 14 -39.30 -6.84 1.98
CA LYS A 14 -38.74 -7.58 0.85
C LYS A 14 -37.21 -7.66 1.03
N PRO A 15 -36.62 -8.86 1.05
CA PRO A 15 -35.17 -8.99 1.11
C PRO A 15 -34.52 -8.31 -0.08
N THR A 16 -33.54 -7.44 0.17
CA THR A 16 -32.65 -6.95 -0.89
C THR A 16 -31.92 -8.15 -1.49
N ALA A 17 -31.77 -8.15 -2.83
CA ALA A 17 -31.13 -9.25 -3.55
C ALA A 17 -29.77 -9.62 -2.94
N THR A 18 -29.45 -10.91 -2.98
CA THR A 18 -28.20 -11.44 -2.41
C THR A 18 -27.01 -10.82 -3.13
N VAL A 19 -26.18 -10.09 -2.39
CA VAL A 19 -24.92 -9.55 -2.92
C VAL A 19 -23.93 -10.70 -3.02
N GLN A 20 -23.45 -10.98 -4.23
CA GLN A 20 -22.30 -11.85 -4.44
C GLN A 20 -21.06 -11.09 -3.95
N ALA A 21 -20.44 -11.58 -2.88
CA ALA A 21 -19.19 -11.00 -2.40
C ALA A 21 -18.09 -11.27 -3.45
N SER A 22 -17.78 -10.25 -4.25
CA SER A 22 -16.52 -10.23 -5.01
C SER A 22 -15.38 -10.05 -4.01
N GLY A 23 -14.27 -10.74 -4.22
CA GLY A 23 -13.11 -10.68 -3.32
C GLY A 23 -12.68 -9.24 -3.04
N VAL A 24 -12.11 -9.01 -1.86
CA VAL A 24 -11.56 -7.69 -1.51
C VAL A 24 -10.45 -7.36 -2.51
N PRO A 25 -10.48 -6.19 -3.17
CA PRO A 25 -9.41 -5.79 -4.08
C PRO A 25 -8.10 -5.69 -3.31
N ALA A 26 -7.02 -6.16 -3.92
CA ALA A 26 -5.69 -6.01 -3.33
C ALA A 26 -5.37 -4.52 -3.14
N SER A 27 -4.76 -4.18 -2.01
CA SER A 27 -4.27 -2.83 -1.77
C SER A 27 -3.26 -2.44 -2.86
N HIS A 28 -3.35 -1.20 -3.36
CA HIS A 28 -2.37 -0.64 -4.28
C HIS A 28 -0.92 -0.65 -3.72
N THR A 29 -0.77 -0.86 -2.42
CA THR A 29 0.52 -0.94 -1.72
C THR A 29 0.98 -2.36 -1.41
N ALA A 30 0.23 -3.39 -1.83
CA ALA A 30 0.59 -4.77 -1.57
C ALA A 30 1.99 -5.09 -2.12
N GLY A 31 2.89 -5.58 -1.25
CA GLY A 31 4.26 -5.94 -1.62
C GLY A 31 5.28 -4.78 -1.62
N LEU A 32 4.87 -3.53 -1.37
CA LEU A 32 5.82 -2.43 -1.19
C LEU A 32 6.50 -2.56 0.18
N THR A 33 7.83 -2.62 0.17
CA THR A 33 8.65 -2.64 1.39
C THR A 33 9.64 -1.50 1.41
N MET A 34 10.02 -1.04 2.60
CA MET A 34 11.06 -0.03 2.75
C MET A 34 12.40 -0.58 2.25
N PRO A 35 13.14 0.16 1.39
CA PRO A 35 14.42 -0.30 0.89
C PRO A 35 15.44 -0.43 2.02
N ARG A 36 16.26 -1.49 1.96
CA ARG A 36 17.39 -1.66 2.86
C ARG A 36 18.52 -0.70 2.48
N ARG A 37 19.18 -0.09 3.47
CA ARG A 37 20.40 0.70 3.24
C ARG A 37 21.46 -0.18 2.57
N LYS A 38 21.99 0.29 1.44
CA LYS A 38 23.11 -0.35 0.73
C LYS A 38 24.47 0.14 1.20
N THR A 39 24.51 1.31 1.84
CA THR A 39 25.75 1.98 2.21
C THR A 39 25.65 2.65 3.59
N THR A 40 26.80 2.75 4.25
CA THR A 40 26.94 3.48 5.52
C THR A 40 27.31 4.95 5.26
N ARG A 41 27.06 5.83 6.24
CA ARG A 41 27.48 7.24 6.14
C ARG A 41 28.98 7.40 5.94
N ALA A 42 29.78 6.50 6.54
CA ALA A 42 31.23 6.51 6.38
C ALA A 42 31.63 6.19 4.93
N GLN A 43 31.02 5.17 4.32
CA GLN A 43 31.25 4.83 2.91
C GLN A 43 30.86 5.99 1.98
N ASP A 44 29.72 6.63 2.23
CA ASP A 44 29.29 7.78 1.43
C ASP A 44 30.24 8.97 1.57
N ARG A 45 30.75 9.23 2.78
CA ARG A 45 31.75 10.26 3.03
C ARG A 45 33.05 9.98 2.27
N THR A 46 33.56 8.75 2.33
CA THR A 46 34.78 8.35 1.61
C THR A 46 34.60 8.51 0.10
N ARG A 47 33.47 8.05 -0.47
CA ARG A 47 33.18 8.22 -1.90
C ARG A 47 33.14 9.68 -2.32
N ARG A 48 32.56 10.56 -1.49
CA ARG A 48 32.49 11.99 -1.77
C ARG A 48 33.87 12.64 -1.81
N VAL A 49 34.71 12.38 -0.80
CA VAL A 49 36.09 12.90 -0.73
C VAL A 49 36.91 12.39 -1.92
N GLN A 50 36.79 11.10 -2.24
CA GLN A 50 37.52 10.52 -3.36
C GLN A 50 37.12 11.16 -4.69
N ARG A 51 35.83 11.33 -4.92
CA ARG A 51 35.32 12.02 -6.12
C ARG A 51 35.81 13.46 -6.21
N GLU A 52 35.83 14.20 -5.10
CA GLU A 52 36.36 15.56 -5.06
C GLU A 52 37.86 15.62 -5.38
N ARG A 53 38.64 14.64 -4.89
CA ARG A 53 40.07 14.53 -5.25
C ARG A 53 40.28 14.25 -6.73
N GLU A 54 39.53 13.29 -7.29
CA GLU A 54 39.59 12.97 -8.72
C GLU A 54 39.25 14.17 -9.60
N LEU A 55 38.26 14.98 -9.20
CA LEU A 55 37.91 16.21 -9.92
C LEU A 55 39.02 17.27 -9.85
N ASN A 56 39.75 17.35 -8.74
CA ASN A 56 40.86 18.29 -8.59
C ASN A 56 42.13 17.84 -9.34
N GLU A 57 42.29 16.53 -9.55
CA GLU A 57 43.40 15.94 -10.30
C GLU A 57 43.16 15.91 -11.82
N ALA A 58 41.91 16.12 -12.26
CA ALA A 58 41.58 16.23 -13.67
C ALA A 58 42.11 17.57 -14.25
N PRO A 59 42.76 17.55 -15.43
CA PRO A 59 43.37 18.74 -16.04
C PRO A 59 42.38 19.77 -16.56
#